data_AF-A0A101J2D3-F1
#
_entry.id   AF-A0A101J2D3-F1
#
_cell.length_a   1.000
_cell.length_b   1.000
_cell.length_c   1.000
_cell.angle_alpha   90.00
_cell.angle_beta   90.00
_cell.angle_gamma   90.00
#
_symmetry.space_group_name_H-M   'P 1'
#
loop_
_entity.id
_entity.type
_entity.pdbx_description
1 polymer ?
#
loop_
_entity_poly.entity_id
_entity_poly.type
_entity_poly.pdbx_seq_one_letter_code
_entity_poly.pdbx_strand_id
1 'polypeptide(L)'
;MADVLAEHNELIPVLNRFGIRIGVGDHTLLELCEAYELNADFILTVLNVYLDDSYLPDTSLTLFDAGLIADYFHRTVENYIEVLVPNIEKHLNAFIALSGSESSELSMLRQLFLRFRERMTSYLQQMAEDENDDLPDDLLHDLKSILIKHLSREYNQNLAYATIFSVHSLEKDLAAHNRLRNKVLRPKLNELDHTAIQELQQSISDEHNHRQNASSDRALTNRETEILRLIVQGHTNKEIADELNISHNTVLTHRKNIIAKTGIKTVPGLTFYCIRNGLISM
;
A
#
# COMPACT_ATOMS: atom_id res chain seq x y z
N MET A 1 25.43 13.42 -1.72
CA MET A 1 23.94 13.49 -1.65
C MET A 1 23.40 14.76 -2.30
N ALA A 2 24.08 15.91 -2.16
CA ALA A 2 23.64 17.18 -2.77
C ALA A 2 23.37 17.09 -4.27
N ASP A 3 24.26 16.48 -5.07
CA ASP A 3 24.07 16.36 -6.52
C ASP A 3 22.81 15.58 -6.89
N VAL A 4 22.55 14.47 -6.19
CA VAL A 4 21.34 13.65 -6.38
C VAL A 4 20.09 14.47 -6.07
N LEU A 5 20.09 15.27 -5.00
CA LEU A 5 18.96 16.14 -4.66
C LEU A 5 18.77 17.31 -5.62
N ALA A 6 19.86 17.77 -6.25
CA ALA A 6 19.80 18.82 -7.27
C ALA A 6 19.14 18.32 -8.55
N GLU A 7 19.41 17.06 -8.93
CA GLU A 7 18.78 16.41 -10.09
C GLU A 7 17.37 15.89 -9.78
N HIS A 8 17.16 15.34 -8.59
CA HIS A 8 15.93 14.70 -8.14
C HIS A 8 15.36 15.37 -6.89
N ASN A 9 14.80 16.57 -7.08
CA ASN A 9 14.22 17.36 -6.00
C ASN A 9 12.99 16.72 -5.35
N GLU A 10 12.34 15.76 -6.00
CA GLU A 10 11.25 14.96 -5.44
C GLU A 10 11.68 14.11 -4.23
N LEU A 11 12.98 13.87 -4.05
CA LEU A 11 13.49 13.10 -2.90
C LEU A 11 13.57 13.92 -1.61
N ILE A 12 13.51 15.26 -1.70
CA ILE A 12 13.57 16.15 -0.54
C ILE A 12 12.48 15.81 0.51
N PRO A 13 11.18 15.75 0.16
CA PRO A 13 10.15 15.36 1.13
C PRO A 13 10.34 13.95 1.69
N VAL A 14 10.92 13.04 0.90
CA VAL A 14 11.20 11.66 1.33
C VAL A 14 12.29 11.63 2.39
N LEU A 15 13.39 12.35 2.18
CA LEU A 15 14.48 12.47 3.17
C LEU A 15 14.04 13.12 4.47
N ASN A 16 13.15 14.12 4.40
CA ASN A 16 12.60 14.78 5.58
C ASN A 16 11.89 13.78 6.52
N ARG A 17 11.32 12.69 5.98
CA ARG A 17 10.71 11.61 6.79
C ARG A 17 11.73 10.82 7.58
N PHE A 18 13.00 10.82 7.18
CA PHE A 18 14.09 10.23 7.95
C PHE A 18 14.80 11.26 8.84
N GLY A 19 14.27 12.48 8.94
CA GLY A 19 14.88 13.58 9.70
C GLY A 19 16.02 14.30 8.98
N ILE A 20 16.38 13.87 7.77
CA ILE A 20 17.43 14.49 6.96
C ILE A 20 16.84 15.71 6.24
N ARG A 21 17.29 16.91 6.60
CA ARG A 21 16.86 18.17 5.99
C ARG A 21 17.78 18.61 4.86
N ILE A 22 17.30 19.50 4.00
CA ILE A 22 18.13 20.21 3.01
C ILE A 22 19.29 20.96 3.68
N GLY A 23 20.37 21.20 2.93
CA GLY A 23 21.63 21.68 3.50
C GLY A 23 22.57 20.54 3.90
N VAL A 24 22.48 19.40 3.20
CA VAL A 24 23.29 18.20 3.45
C VAL A 24 24.79 18.38 3.18
N GLY A 25 25.21 19.47 2.53
CA GLY A 25 26.60 19.69 2.13
C GLY A 25 27.11 18.59 1.19
N ASP A 26 28.41 18.29 1.28
CA ASP A 26 29.05 17.29 0.43
C ASP A 26 28.93 15.85 0.95
N HIS A 27 28.16 15.64 2.03
CA HIS A 27 28.00 14.31 2.63
C HIS A 27 27.35 13.32 1.67
N THR A 28 27.84 12.09 1.70
CA THR A 28 27.27 10.92 1.04
C THR A 28 26.02 10.45 1.78
N LEU A 29 25.22 9.60 1.13
CA LEU A 29 24.05 8.99 1.80
C LEU A 29 24.49 8.15 3.01
N LEU A 30 25.60 7.42 2.90
CA LEU A 30 26.09 6.58 3.98
C LEU A 30 26.50 7.40 5.21
N GLU A 31 27.24 8.49 5.02
CA GLU A 31 27.63 9.40 6.11
C GLU A 31 26.40 10.03 6.79
N LEU A 32 25.36 10.37 6.01
CA LEU A 32 24.09 10.85 6.56
C LEU A 32 23.37 9.75 7.34
N CYS A 33 23.34 8.52 6.85
CA CYS A 33 22.75 7.40 7.57
C CYS A 33 23.47 7.14 8.90
N GLU A 34 24.81 7.18 8.91
CA GLU A 34 25.60 7.04 10.14
C GLU A 34 25.30 8.17 11.14
N ALA A 35 25.27 9.42 10.69
CA ALA A 35 25.04 10.58 11.55
C ALA A 35 23.65 10.62 12.20
N TYR A 36 22.64 10.05 11.53
CA TYR A 36 21.26 10.03 11.99
C TYR A 36 20.83 8.66 12.53
N GLU A 37 21.76 7.70 12.67
CA GLU A 37 21.50 6.34 13.13
C GLU A 37 20.44 5.60 12.30
N LEU A 38 20.49 5.77 10.98
CA LEU A 38 19.52 5.24 10.02
C LEU A 38 20.05 3.98 9.32
N ASN A 39 19.13 3.08 8.96
CA ASN A 39 19.46 1.91 8.15
C ASN A 39 19.67 2.33 6.68
N ALA A 40 20.91 2.25 6.20
CA ALA A 40 21.28 2.69 4.85
C ALA A 40 20.58 1.89 3.74
N ASP A 41 20.43 0.57 3.90
CA ASP A 41 19.77 -0.28 2.91
C ASP A 41 18.28 0.04 2.78
N PHE A 42 17.63 0.36 3.91
CA PHE A 42 16.23 0.77 3.91
C PHE A 42 16.04 2.08 3.17
N ILE A 43 16.82 3.11 3.51
CA ILE A 43 16.72 4.41 2.85
C ILE A 43 17.04 4.29 1.37
N LEU A 44 18.09 3.56 1.00
CA LEU A 44 18.45 3.36 -0.40
C LEU A 44 17.32 2.66 -1.16
N THR A 45 16.68 1.65 -0.56
CA THR A 45 15.51 0.98 -1.12
C THR A 45 14.35 1.95 -1.33
N VAL A 46 14.06 2.78 -0.33
CA VAL A 46 13.02 3.82 -0.43
C VAL A 46 13.34 4.80 -1.56
N LEU A 47 14.54 5.38 -1.58
CA LEU A 47 14.93 6.35 -2.61
C LEU A 47 14.89 5.75 -4.02
N ASN A 48 15.35 4.51 -4.20
CA ASN A 48 15.34 3.83 -5.50
C ASN A 48 13.92 3.61 -6.01
N VAL A 49 12.95 3.26 -5.16
CA VAL A 49 11.54 3.15 -5.58
C VAL A 49 10.95 4.50 -6.00
N TYR A 50 11.41 5.60 -5.39
CA TYR A 50 10.98 6.96 -5.77
C TYR A 50 11.61 7.45 -7.07
N LEU A 51 12.83 7.00 -7.37
CA LEU A 51 13.55 7.36 -8.60
C LEU A 51 13.15 6.51 -9.80
N ASP A 52 12.85 5.22 -9.59
CA ASP A 52 12.56 4.26 -10.65
C ASP A 52 11.32 3.42 -10.31
N ASP A 53 10.25 3.67 -11.07
CA ASP A 53 8.97 2.96 -10.92
C ASP A 53 9.06 1.47 -11.21
N SER A 54 10.09 1.03 -11.94
CA SER A 54 10.37 -0.36 -12.27
C SER A 54 11.26 -1.07 -11.27
N TYR A 55 11.84 -0.33 -10.31
CA TYR A 55 12.74 -0.88 -9.31
C TYR A 55 12.06 -2.00 -8.49
N LEU A 56 12.79 -3.10 -8.34
CA LEU A 56 12.46 -4.23 -7.48
C LEU A 56 13.69 -4.50 -6.62
N PRO A 57 13.57 -4.47 -5.28
CA PRO A 57 14.71 -4.77 -4.41
C PRO A 57 15.19 -6.22 -4.60
N ASP A 58 16.51 -6.42 -4.52
CA ASP A 58 17.13 -7.75 -4.58
C ASP A 58 16.64 -8.62 -3.41
N THR A 59 16.27 -9.87 -3.69
CA THR A 59 15.81 -10.84 -2.70
C THR A 59 16.88 -11.25 -1.69
N SER A 60 18.15 -10.96 -1.95
CA SER A 60 19.28 -11.22 -1.06
C SER A 60 19.55 -10.12 -0.04
N LEU A 61 18.93 -8.94 -0.18
CA LEU A 61 19.01 -7.89 0.84
C LEU A 61 18.25 -8.37 2.08
N THR A 62 18.92 -8.41 3.23
CA THR A 62 18.30 -8.60 4.55
C THR A 62 17.44 -7.38 4.86
N LEU A 63 16.26 -7.33 4.24
CA LEU A 63 15.39 -6.16 4.30
C LEU A 63 14.89 -6.03 5.75
N PHE A 64 15.17 -4.84 6.29
CA PHE A 64 14.74 -4.20 7.53
C PHE A 64 13.52 -4.79 8.27
N ASP A 65 13.54 -4.65 9.60
CA ASP A 65 12.50 -5.15 10.48
C ASP A 65 11.18 -4.35 10.42
N ALA A 66 10.15 -4.91 11.05
CA ALA A 66 8.81 -4.31 11.14
C ALA A 66 8.82 -2.95 11.87
N GLY A 67 9.78 -2.71 12.77
CA GLY A 67 9.93 -1.45 13.49
C GLY A 67 10.33 -0.32 12.56
N LEU A 68 11.32 -0.54 11.69
CA LEU A 68 11.74 0.43 10.66
C LEU A 68 10.62 0.76 9.67
N ILE A 69 9.85 -0.27 9.28
CA ILE A 69 8.70 -0.09 8.39
C ILE A 69 7.61 0.76 9.08
N ALA A 70 7.27 0.44 10.33
CA ALA A 70 6.28 1.16 11.09
C ALA A 70 6.69 2.63 11.35
N ASP A 71 7.95 2.88 11.71
CA ASP A 71 8.49 4.23 11.91
C ASP A 71 8.41 5.05 10.61
N TYR A 72 8.80 4.46 9.48
CA TYR A 72 8.66 5.12 8.18
C TYR A 72 7.22 5.48 7.84
N PHE A 73 6.26 4.56 8.05
CA PHE A 73 4.84 4.87 7.82
C PHE A 73 4.36 6.01 8.72
N HIS A 74 4.67 5.95 10.01
CA HIS A 74 4.29 6.98 10.97
C HIS A 74 4.81 8.37 10.54
N ARG A 75 6.09 8.46 10.21
CA ARG A 75 6.71 9.72 9.76
C ARG A 75 6.20 10.18 8.41
N THR A 76 5.83 9.25 7.52
CA THR A 76 5.20 9.58 6.23
C THR A 76 3.84 10.23 6.45
N VAL A 77 3.00 9.63 7.30
CA VAL A 77 1.68 10.16 7.67
C VAL A 77 1.80 11.54 8.31
N GLU A 78 2.68 11.68 9.31
CA GLU A 78 2.92 12.95 9.98
C GLU A 78 3.38 14.03 8.98
N ASN A 79 4.29 13.68 8.07
CA ASN A 79 4.75 14.59 7.02
C ASN A 79 3.61 15.06 6.09
N TYR A 80 2.67 14.18 5.74
CA TYR A 80 1.52 14.57 4.93
C TYR A 80 0.61 15.55 5.66
N ILE A 81 0.25 15.23 6.91
CA ILE A 81 -0.70 16.01 7.71
C ILE A 81 -0.11 17.36 8.11
N GLU A 82 1.14 17.39 8.54
CA GLU A 82 1.74 18.57 9.17
C GLU A 82 2.55 19.44 8.21
N VAL A 83 2.96 18.90 7.04
CA VAL A 83 3.84 19.62 6.11
C VAL A 83 3.22 19.77 4.72
N LEU A 84 2.95 18.68 4.00
CA LEU A 84 2.58 18.76 2.59
C LEU A 84 1.16 19.32 2.38
N VAL A 85 0.17 18.84 3.14
CA VAL A 85 -1.22 19.34 3.04
C VAL A 85 -1.32 20.81 3.49
N PRO A 86 -0.73 21.23 4.63
CA PRO A 86 -0.71 22.65 5.03
C PRO A 86 0.03 23.54 4.03
N ASN A 87 1.05 23.01 3.34
CA ASN A 87 1.73 23.75 2.29
C ASN A 87 0.81 24.03 1.09
N ILE A 88 0.00 23.05 0.66
CA ILE A 88 -1.03 23.28 -0.37
C ILE A 88 -2.04 24.32 0.14
N GLU A 89 -2.50 24.20 1.38
CA GLU A 89 -3.44 25.13 1.99
C GLU A 89 -2.91 26.57 1.97
N LYS A 90 -1.63 26.77 2.30
CA LYS A 90 -0.97 28.08 2.27
C LYS A 90 -0.99 28.70 0.87
N HIS A 91 -0.63 27.93 -0.16
CA HIS A 91 -0.63 28.40 -1.54
C HIS A 91 -2.05 28.69 -2.03
N LEU A 92 -3.00 27.80 -1.74
CA LEU A 92 -4.40 27.96 -2.12
C LEU A 92 -5.03 29.18 -1.45
N ASN A 93 -4.78 29.39 -0.15
CA ASN A 93 -5.29 30.55 0.57
C ASN A 93 -4.71 31.87 0.03
N ALA A 94 -3.41 31.90 -0.27
CA ALA A 94 -2.78 33.06 -0.90
C ALA A 94 -3.37 33.32 -2.30
N PHE A 95 -3.56 32.26 -3.09
CA PHE A 95 -4.19 32.33 -4.41
C PHE A 95 -5.60 32.92 -4.33
N ILE A 96 -6.46 32.40 -3.45
CA ILE A 96 -7.84 32.88 -3.30
C ILE A 96 -7.86 34.34 -2.83
N ALA A 97 -7.05 34.69 -1.81
CA ALA A 97 -7.04 36.04 -1.24
C ALA A 97 -6.60 37.12 -2.25
N LEU A 98 -5.79 36.77 -3.24
CA LEU A 98 -5.22 37.69 -4.21
C LEU A 98 -5.87 37.61 -5.60
N SER A 99 -6.91 36.78 -5.78
CA SER A 99 -7.61 36.59 -7.06
C SER A 99 -8.89 37.42 -7.22
N GLY A 100 -8.97 38.60 -6.60
CA GLY A 100 -10.14 39.49 -6.72
C GLY A 100 -11.35 39.05 -5.87
N SER A 101 -12.52 39.65 -6.12
CA SER A 101 -13.76 39.37 -5.36
C SER A 101 -14.13 37.89 -5.40
N GLU A 102 -14.54 37.31 -4.26
CA GLU A 102 -14.92 35.89 -4.12
C GLU A 102 -15.91 35.45 -5.22
N SER A 103 -15.38 34.78 -6.24
CA SER A 103 -16.17 34.14 -7.27
C SER A 103 -16.67 32.78 -6.75
N SER A 104 -17.77 32.27 -7.31
CA SER A 104 -18.33 30.97 -6.93
C SER A 104 -17.31 29.83 -7.12
N GLU A 105 -16.41 29.96 -8.10
CA GLU A 105 -15.34 29.03 -8.40
C GLU A 105 -14.28 28.98 -7.28
N LEU A 106 -13.86 30.13 -6.75
CA LEU A 106 -12.89 30.20 -5.64
C LEU A 106 -13.47 29.61 -4.34
N SER A 107 -14.76 29.82 -4.09
CA SER A 107 -15.47 29.19 -2.97
C SER A 107 -15.55 27.67 -3.12
N MET A 108 -15.84 27.19 -4.34
CA MET A 108 -15.88 25.76 -4.65
C MET A 108 -14.51 25.09 -4.47
N LEU A 109 -13.43 25.75 -4.91
CA LEU A 109 -12.04 25.30 -4.70
C LEU A 109 -11.71 25.17 -3.21
N ARG A 110 -12.07 26.17 -2.41
CA ARG A 110 -11.90 26.14 -0.95
C ARG A 110 -12.64 24.95 -0.34
N GLN A 111 -13.90 24.75 -0.69
CA GLN A 111 -14.70 23.63 -0.16
C GLN A 111 -14.15 22.27 -0.58
N LEU A 112 -13.68 22.11 -1.81
CA LEU A 112 -13.09 20.86 -2.28
C LEU A 112 -11.80 20.55 -1.52
N PHE A 113 -10.94 21.54 -1.33
CA PHE A 113 -9.71 21.37 -0.55
C PHE A 113 -9.99 21.01 0.91
N LEU A 114 -10.99 21.63 1.55
CA LEU A 114 -11.39 21.28 2.92
C LEU A 114 -11.84 19.83 3.02
N ARG A 115 -12.67 19.34 2.07
CA ARG A 115 -13.08 17.94 2.01
C ARG A 115 -11.91 16.99 1.78
N PHE A 116 -10.97 17.36 0.91
CA PHE A 116 -9.74 16.62 0.70
C PHE A 116 -8.94 16.50 1.99
N ARG A 117 -8.70 17.62 2.68
CA ARG A 117 -7.97 17.63 3.95
C ARG A 117 -8.63 16.74 4.99
N GLU A 118 -9.95 16.88 5.18
CA GLU A 118 -10.71 16.05 6.13
C GLU A 118 -10.59 14.56 5.80
N ARG A 119 -10.81 14.17 4.53
CA ARG A 119 -10.69 12.77 4.11
C ARG A 119 -9.27 12.24 4.25
N MET A 120 -8.25 13.02 3.89
CA MET A 120 -6.85 12.63 4.07
C MET A 120 -6.51 12.43 5.54
N THR A 121 -6.89 13.36 6.41
CA THR A 121 -6.63 13.23 7.85
C THR A 121 -7.32 12.00 8.42
N SER A 122 -8.60 11.77 8.08
CA SER A 122 -9.33 10.57 8.52
C SER A 122 -8.69 9.29 7.99
N TYR A 123 -8.37 9.24 6.70
CA TYR A 123 -7.70 8.09 6.08
C TYR A 123 -6.38 7.76 6.77
N LEU A 124 -5.53 8.76 6.96
CA LEU A 124 -4.20 8.57 7.55
C LEU A 124 -4.28 8.19 9.05
N GLN A 125 -5.33 8.63 9.76
CA GLN A 125 -5.61 8.18 11.12
C GLN A 125 -6.16 6.74 11.15
N GLN A 126 -6.93 6.34 10.13
CA GLN A 126 -7.54 5.00 10.00
C GLN A 126 -6.62 3.96 9.35
N MET A 127 -5.53 4.37 8.68
CA MET A 127 -4.46 3.46 8.23
C MET A 127 -3.86 2.62 9.38
N ALA A 128 -4.10 3.02 10.64
CA ALA A 128 -3.76 2.23 11.81
C ALA A 128 -4.69 1.02 12.05
N GLU A 129 -5.85 0.94 11.40
CA GLU A 129 -6.94 0.00 11.74
C GLU A 129 -7.49 -0.84 10.57
N ASP A 130 -7.37 -0.44 9.29
CA ASP A 130 -7.94 -1.18 8.13
C ASP A 130 -6.98 -1.30 6.92
N GLU A 131 -6.90 -2.49 6.31
CA GLU A 131 -5.95 -2.84 5.23
C GLU A 131 -6.44 -2.50 3.81
N ASN A 132 -7.70 -2.08 3.64
CA ASN A 132 -8.37 -2.04 2.32
C ASN A 132 -8.72 -0.65 1.77
N ASP A 133 -8.35 0.44 2.44
CA ASP A 133 -8.73 1.77 1.96
C ASP A 133 -7.62 2.37 1.07
N ASP A 134 -7.99 2.85 -0.11
CA ASP A 134 -7.09 3.57 -1.02
C ASP A 134 -7.05 5.06 -0.63
N LEU A 135 -5.87 5.68 -0.75
CA LEU A 135 -5.70 7.13 -0.55
C LEU A 135 -6.69 7.90 -1.44
N PRO A 136 -7.28 9.03 -0.97
CA PRO A 136 -8.22 9.83 -1.76
C PRO A 136 -7.49 10.71 -2.80
N ASP A 137 -6.68 10.09 -3.66
CA ASP A 137 -5.91 10.73 -4.75
C ASP A 137 -6.81 11.38 -5.80
N ASP A 138 -7.99 10.80 -6.05
CA ASP A 138 -9.04 11.35 -6.92
C ASP A 138 -9.37 12.83 -6.60
N LEU A 139 -9.37 13.21 -5.30
CA LEU A 139 -9.69 14.57 -4.90
C LEU A 139 -8.57 15.58 -5.21
N LEU A 140 -7.31 15.15 -5.18
CA LEU A 140 -6.19 15.98 -5.63
C LEU A 140 -6.25 16.19 -7.14
N HIS A 141 -6.58 15.12 -7.87
CA HIS A 141 -6.77 15.18 -9.32
C HIS A 141 -7.87 16.17 -9.68
N ASP A 142 -9.02 16.08 -9.01
CA ASP A 142 -10.15 16.99 -9.21
C ASP A 142 -9.77 18.44 -8.89
N LEU A 143 -9.09 18.69 -7.76
CA LEU A 143 -8.61 20.01 -7.38
C LEU A 143 -7.70 20.61 -8.45
N LYS A 144 -6.73 19.82 -8.96
CA LYS A 144 -5.84 20.23 -10.04
C LYS A 144 -6.59 20.48 -11.35
N SER A 145 -7.54 19.60 -11.69
CA SER A 145 -8.36 19.69 -12.91
C SER A 145 -9.20 20.97 -12.91
N ILE A 146 -9.79 21.35 -11.77
CA ILE A 146 -10.54 22.59 -11.62
C ILE A 146 -9.64 23.81 -11.76
N LEU A 147 -8.48 23.83 -11.07
CA LEU A 147 -7.51 24.93 -11.19
C LEU A 147 -7.04 25.13 -12.65
N ILE A 148 -6.88 24.06 -13.42
CA ILE A 148 -6.41 24.15 -14.80
C ILE A 148 -7.54 24.52 -15.78
N LYS A 149 -8.72 23.93 -15.63
CA LYS A 149 -9.79 23.99 -16.66
C LYS A 149 -10.83 25.07 -16.41
N HIS A 150 -11.05 25.45 -15.15
CA HIS A 150 -12.25 26.18 -14.76
C HIS A 150 -11.97 27.55 -14.12
N LEU A 151 -10.71 27.95 -13.95
CA LEU A 151 -10.38 29.30 -13.52
C LEU A 151 -10.66 30.34 -14.63
N SER A 152 -11.39 31.40 -14.28
CA SER A 152 -11.63 32.58 -15.14
C SER A 152 -10.31 33.35 -15.38
N ARG A 153 -10.21 34.23 -16.38
CA ARG A 153 -8.90 34.83 -16.75
C ARG A 153 -8.36 35.92 -15.81
N GLU A 154 -9.04 36.22 -14.71
CA GLU A 154 -8.65 37.28 -13.76
C GLU A 154 -8.18 36.70 -12.42
N TYR A 155 -6.97 36.11 -12.41
CA TYR A 155 -6.34 35.62 -11.18
C TYR A 155 -4.82 35.84 -11.20
N ASN A 156 -4.19 35.68 -10.04
CA ASN A 156 -2.74 35.71 -9.94
C ASN A 156 -2.11 34.40 -10.45
N GLN A 157 -1.54 34.44 -11.65
CA GLN A 157 -1.00 33.27 -12.34
C GLN A 157 0.14 32.57 -11.58
N ASN A 158 0.98 33.32 -10.87
CA ASN A 158 2.08 32.74 -10.10
C ASN A 158 1.56 31.94 -8.90
N LEU A 159 0.52 32.42 -8.23
CA LEU A 159 -0.09 31.72 -7.10
C LEU A 159 -0.91 30.51 -7.54
N ALA A 160 -1.60 30.61 -8.69
CA ALA A 160 -2.25 29.46 -9.32
C ALA A 160 -1.22 28.36 -9.63
N TYR A 161 -0.11 28.74 -10.28
CA TYR A 161 0.97 27.82 -10.59
C TYR A 161 1.58 27.18 -9.34
N ALA A 162 1.87 27.97 -8.29
CA ALA A 162 2.40 27.44 -7.03
C ALA A 162 1.44 26.45 -6.37
N THR A 163 0.13 26.73 -6.40
CA THR A 163 -0.91 25.82 -5.89
C THR A 163 -0.92 24.52 -6.70
N ILE A 164 -0.99 24.61 -8.04
CA ILE A 164 -0.98 23.45 -8.94
C ILE A 164 0.28 22.61 -8.73
N PHE A 165 1.44 23.25 -8.61
CA PHE A 165 2.71 22.57 -8.38
C PHE A 165 2.73 21.84 -7.05
N SER A 166 2.24 22.47 -5.97
CA SER A 166 2.15 21.83 -4.65
C SER A 166 1.22 20.62 -4.63
N VAL A 167 0.06 20.71 -5.31
CA VAL A 167 -0.88 19.60 -5.49
C VAL A 167 -0.22 18.47 -6.29
N HIS A 168 0.40 18.80 -7.42
CA HIS A 168 1.06 17.81 -8.26
C HIS A 168 2.23 17.10 -7.55
N SER A 169 3.00 17.84 -6.76
CA SER A 169 4.09 17.27 -5.97
C SER A 169 3.57 16.22 -4.97
N LEU A 170 2.45 16.50 -4.29
CA LEU A 170 1.84 15.53 -3.38
C LEU A 170 1.26 14.33 -4.12
N GLU A 171 0.61 14.51 -5.27
CA GLU A 171 0.12 13.39 -6.10
C GLU A 171 1.25 12.43 -6.50
N LYS A 172 2.37 12.97 -7.01
CA LYS A 172 3.52 12.16 -7.43
C LYS A 172 4.11 11.39 -6.26
N ASP A 173 4.22 12.05 -5.12
CA ASP A 173 4.76 11.48 -3.90
C ASP A 173 3.86 10.36 -3.33
N LEU A 174 2.54 10.58 -3.26
CA LEU A 174 1.57 9.55 -2.88
C LEU A 174 1.64 8.32 -3.79
N ALA A 175 1.74 8.53 -5.10
CA ALA A 175 1.87 7.44 -6.06
C ALA A 175 3.16 6.63 -5.83
N ALA A 176 4.29 7.29 -5.57
CA ALA A 176 5.57 6.64 -5.26
C ALA A 176 5.51 5.88 -3.92
N HIS A 177 4.90 6.48 -2.90
CA HIS A 177 4.66 5.82 -1.62
C HIS A 177 3.81 4.56 -1.77
N ASN A 178 2.74 4.61 -2.56
CA ASN A 178 1.88 3.45 -2.83
C ASN A 178 2.66 2.33 -3.54
N ARG A 179 3.54 2.67 -4.49
CA ARG A 179 4.44 1.70 -5.11
C ARG A 179 5.36 1.06 -4.07
N LEU A 180 6.00 1.85 -3.23
CA LEU A 180 6.87 1.36 -2.15
C LEU A 180 6.11 0.43 -1.19
N ARG A 181 4.94 0.87 -0.72
CA ARG A 181 4.07 0.10 0.18
C ARG A 181 3.74 -1.26 -0.43
N ASN A 182 3.26 -1.27 -1.66
CA ASN A 182 2.71 -2.48 -2.29
C ASN A 182 3.81 -3.43 -2.79
N LYS A 183 4.93 -2.92 -3.31
CA LYS A 183 6.00 -3.72 -3.89
C LYS A 183 7.06 -4.18 -2.88
N VAL A 184 7.25 -3.43 -1.79
CA VAL A 184 8.36 -3.65 -0.86
C VAL A 184 7.87 -3.88 0.56
N LEU A 185 7.17 -2.89 1.14
CA LEU A 185 6.89 -2.92 2.59
C LEU A 185 5.89 -4.01 2.97
N ARG A 186 4.77 -4.13 2.24
CA ARG A 186 3.74 -5.13 2.52
C ARG A 186 4.23 -6.57 2.29
N PRO A 187 4.90 -6.91 1.18
CA PRO A 187 5.53 -8.23 1.03
C PRO A 187 6.49 -8.54 2.18
N LYS A 188 7.27 -7.55 2.63
CA LYS A 188 8.24 -7.78 3.70
C LYS A 188 7.62 -8.00 5.07
N LEU A 189 6.58 -7.23 5.41
CA LEU A 189 5.79 -7.46 6.63
C LEU A 189 5.21 -8.89 6.63
N ASN A 190 4.67 -9.35 5.50
CA ASN A 190 4.16 -10.71 5.37
C ASN A 190 5.27 -11.76 5.55
N GLU A 191 6.48 -11.53 5.03
CA GLU A 191 7.63 -12.41 5.27
C GLU A 191 8.05 -12.46 6.74
N LEU A 192 8.05 -11.33 7.45
CA LEU A 192 8.39 -11.29 8.88
C LEU A 192 7.37 -12.08 9.72
N ASP A 193 6.08 -11.92 9.43
CA ASP A 193 5.01 -12.72 10.05
C ASP A 193 5.18 -14.22 9.73
N HIS A 194 5.54 -14.54 8.50
CA HIS A 194 5.82 -15.92 8.09
C HIS A 194 7.12 -16.47 8.67
N THR A 195 8.13 -15.66 8.97
CA THR A 195 9.40 -16.10 9.55
C THR A 195 9.18 -16.62 10.97
N ALA A 196 8.37 -15.93 11.78
CA ALA A 196 7.96 -16.43 13.10
C ALA A 196 7.17 -17.76 13.00
N ILE A 197 6.33 -17.90 11.97
CA ILE A 197 5.62 -19.17 11.68
C ILE A 197 6.59 -20.25 11.16
N GLN A 198 7.60 -19.87 10.37
CA GLN A 198 8.61 -20.77 9.81
C GLN A 198 9.59 -21.26 10.87
N GLU A 199 10.01 -20.42 11.81
CA GLU A 199 10.81 -20.82 12.98
C GLU A 199 10.03 -21.80 13.87
N LEU A 200 8.72 -21.58 14.04
CA LEU A 200 7.81 -22.53 14.69
C LEU A 200 7.67 -23.84 13.89
N GLN A 201 7.62 -23.76 12.56
CA GLN A 201 7.57 -24.93 11.68
C GLN A 201 8.90 -25.69 11.61
N GLN A 202 10.05 -25.00 11.69
CA GLN A 202 11.39 -25.60 11.70
C GLN A 202 11.64 -26.34 13.01
N SER A 203 11.27 -25.73 14.14
CA SER A 203 11.31 -26.40 15.45
C SER A 203 10.38 -27.61 15.53
N ILE A 204 9.23 -27.60 14.84
CA ILE A 204 8.35 -28.77 14.69
C ILE A 204 8.91 -29.80 13.67
N SER A 205 9.65 -29.35 12.67
CA SER A 205 10.23 -30.21 11.61
C SER A 205 11.49 -30.95 12.07
N ASP A 206 12.25 -30.38 13.00
CA ASP A 206 13.40 -31.06 13.62
C ASP A 206 12.96 -32.26 14.51
N GLU A 207 11.73 -32.24 15.03
CA GLU A 207 11.12 -33.43 15.66
C GLU A 207 10.55 -34.46 14.65
N HIS A 208 10.32 -34.06 13.39
CA HIS A 208 9.62 -34.88 12.39
C HIS A 208 10.52 -35.53 11.32
N ASN A 209 11.84 -35.29 11.34
CA ASN A 209 12.80 -35.94 10.43
C ASN A 209 12.98 -37.46 10.66
N HIS A 210 12.13 -38.09 11.48
CA HIS A 210 12.15 -39.54 11.71
C HIS A 210 11.01 -40.36 11.12
N ARG A 211 10.12 -39.78 10.30
CA ARG A 211 9.08 -40.58 9.61
C ARG A 211 8.85 -40.18 8.15
N GLN A 212 9.77 -40.67 7.31
CA GLN A 212 9.62 -41.09 5.91
C GLN A 212 8.31 -40.77 5.14
N ASN A 213 8.50 -40.07 4.01
CA ASN A 213 8.07 -40.37 2.62
C ASN A 213 6.59 -40.44 2.19
N ALA A 214 6.41 -39.93 0.94
CA ALA A 214 5.30 -40.01 -0.02
C ALA A 214 4.11 -39.07 0.24
N SER A 215 3.55 -38.30 -0.70
CA SER A 215 3.67 -38.21 -2.16
C SER A 215 3.02 -36.89 -2.66
N SER A 216 3.57 -36.33 -3.73
CA SER A 216 3.06 -35.22 -4.53
C SER A 216 1.79 -35.56 -5.33
N ASP A 217 0.77 -34.68 -5.31
CA ASP A 217 -0.05 -34.38 -6.49
C ASP A 217 -0.85 -33.05 -6.30
N ARG A 218 -0.71 -32.10 -7.24
CA ARG A 218 -1.27 -30.73 -7.14
C ARG A 218 -2.73 -30.60 -7.61
N ALA A 219 -3.40 -31.69 -7.99
CA ALA A 219 -4.79 -31.68 -8.42
C ALA A 219 -5.77 -31.87 -7.26
N LEU A 220 -6.97 -31.26 -7.37
CA LEU A 220 -8.08 -31.59 -6.50
C LEU A 220 -8.54 -33.02 -6.78
N THR A 221 -8.69 -33.80 -5.73
CA THR A 221 -9.27 -35.14 -5.83
C THR A 221 -10.75 -35.06 -6.19
N ASN A 222 -11.33 -36.15 -6.67
CA ASN A 222 -12.77 -36.22 -6.99
C ASN A 222 -13.64 -35.81 -5.79
N ARG A 223 -13.24 -36.21 -4.58
CA ARG A 223 -13.97 -35.89 -3.35
C ARG A 223 -13.85 -34.42 -2.95
N GLU A 224 -12.68 -33.83 -3.15
CA GLU A 224 -12.47 -32.39 -2.95
C GLU A 224 -13.26 -31.56 -3.98
N THR A 225 -13.37 -32.04 -5.21
CA THR A 225 -14.16 -31.38 -6.28
C THR A 225 -15.66 -31.42 -5.98
N GLU A 226 -16.16 -32.54 -5.48
CA GLU A 226 -17.56 -32.71 -5.07
C GLU A 226 -17.93 -31.78 -3.91
N ILE A 227 -17.08 -31.74 -2.88
CA ILE A 227 -17.26 -30.82 -1.73
C ILE A 227 -17.19 -29.35 -2.19
N LEU A 228 -16.29 -29.03 -3.12
CA LEU A 228 -16.16 -27.68 -3.67
C LEU A 228 -17.42 -27.21 -4.41
N ARG A 229 -18.12 -28.10 -5.14
CA ARG A 229 -19.38 -27.75 -5.82
C ARG A 229 -20.49 -27.38 -4.83
N LEU A 230 -20.66 -28.16 -3.77
CA LEU A 230 -21.68 -27.88 -2.75
C LEU A 230 -21.40 -26.57 -2.00
N ILE A 231 -20.11 -26.25 -1.76
CA ILE A 231 -19.70 -24.95 -1.18
C ILE A 231 -20.10 -23.79 -2.08
N VAL A 232 -19.90 -23.91 -3.39
CA VAL A 232 -20.26 -22.86 -4.37
C VAL A 232 -21.78 -22.72 -4.49
N GLN A 233 -22.54 -23.80 -4.28
CA GLN A 233 -24.01 -23.79 -4.20
C GLN A 233 -24.54 -23.24 -2.86
N GLY A 234 -23.67 -22.74 -1.98
CA GLY A 234 -24.05 -22.09 -0.73
C GLY A 234 -24.37 -23.03 0.43
N HIS A 235 -24.05 -24.32 0.31
CA HIS A 235 -24.32 -25.29 1.38
C HIS A 235 -23.35 -25.09 2.54
N THR A 236 -23.85 -25.19 3.76
CA THR A 236 -23.06 -25.13 4.99
C THR A 236 -22.29 -26.44 5.21
N ASN A 237 -21.23 -26.41 6.00
CA ASN A 237 -20.44 -27.61 6.33
C ASN A 237 -21.26 -28.73 6.96
N LYS A 238 -22.38 -28.40 7.61
CA LYS A 238 -23.28 -29.38 8.21
C LYS A 238 -24.16 -30.03 7.14
N GLU A 239 -24.74 -29.23 6.24
CA GLU A 239 -25.54 -29.73 5.11
C GLU A 239 -24.69 -30.61 4.17
N ILE A 240 -23.45 -30.21 3.89
CA ILE A 240 -22.50 -31.00 3.08
C ILE A 240 -22.18 -32.34 3.76
N ALA A 241 -22.02 -32.34 5.08
CA ALA A 241 -21.73 -33.55 5.85
C ALA A 241 -22.91 -34.53 5.79
N ASP A 242 -24.13 -34.01 5.94
CA ASP A 242 -25.37 -34.78 5.89
C ASP A 242 -25.64 -35.31 4.47
N GLU A 243 -25.42 -34.50 3.42
CA GLU A 243 -25.65 -34.88 2.02
C GLU A 243 -24.63 -35.92 1.51
N LEU A 244 -23.37 -35.79 1.91
CA LEU A 244 -22.29 -36.70 1.52
C LEU A 244 -22.09 -37.88 2.48
N ASN A 245 -22.92 -37.98 3.52
CA ASN A 245 -22.87 -38.98 4.60
C ASN A 245 -21.47 -39.16 5.21
N ILE A 246 -20.83 -38.04 5.55
CA ILE A 246 -19.49 -38.00 6.18
C ILE A 246 -19.51 -37.10 7.41
N SER A 247 -18.49 -37.21 8.27
CA SER A 247 -18.43 -36.36 9.47
C SER A 247 -18.17 -34.90 9.10
N HIS A 248 -18.70 -33.98 9.92
CA HIS A 248 -18.43 -32.55 9.80
C HIS A 248 -16.93 -32.23 9.80
N ASN A 249 -16.16 -32.92 10.64
CA ASN A 249 -14.69 -32.77 10.71
C ASN A 249 -13.99 -33.25 9.44
N THR A 250 -14.55 -34.26 8.76
CA THR A 250 -14.07 -34.73 7.45
C THR A 250 -14.30 -33.66 6.38
N VAL A 251 -15.45 -32.98 6.38
CA VAL A 251 -15.72 -31.85 5.48
C VAL A 251 -14.73 -30.71 5.72
N LEU A 252 -14.48 -30.34 6.97
CA LEU A 252 -13.50 -29.30 7.33
C LEU A 252 -12.08 -29.65 6.84
N THR A 253 -11.70 -30.93 6.96
CA THR A 253 -10.40 -31.43 6.49
C THR A 253 -10.29 -31.31 4.97
N HIS A 254 -11.30 -31.74 4.22
CA HIS A 254 -11.31 -31.59 2.76
C HIS A 254 -11.33 -30.11 2.34
N ARG A 255 -12.05 -29.24 3.04
CA ARG A 255 -12.01 -27.79 2.79
C ARG A 255 -10.62 -27.22 2.99
N LYS A 256 -9.93 -27.61 4.06
CA LYS A 256 -8.54 -27.19 4.29
C LYS A 256 -7.63 -27.64 3.15
N ASN A 257 -7.82 -28.85 2.64
CA ASN A 257 -7.03 -29.36 1.51
C ASN A 257 -7.38 -28.68 0.18
N ILE A 258 -8.65 -28.36 -0.07
CA ILE A 258 -9.07 -27.56 -1.23
C ILE A 258 -8.42 -26.18 -1.19
N ILE A 259 -8.45 -25.51 -0.03
CA ILE A 259 -7.82 -24.20 0.18
C ILE A 259 -6.31 -24.31 -0.01
N ALA A 260 -5.67 -25.35 0.53
CA ALA A 260 -4.23 -25.55 0.39
C ALA A 260 -3.81 -25.81 -1.07
N LYS A 261 -4.64 -26.53 -1.85
CA LYS A 261 -4.37 -26.85 -3.25
C LYS A 261 -4.71 -25.72 -4.21
N THR A 262 -5.73 -24.90 -3.91
CA THR A 262 -6.18 -23.80 -4.79
C THR A 262 -5.62 -22.43 -4.38
N GLY A 263 -5.20 -22.27 -3.13
CA GLY A 263 -4.81 -20.99 -2.54
C GLY A 263 -5.99 -20.06 -2.20
N ILE A 264 -7.23 -20.48 -2.44
CA ILE A 264 -8.41 -19.62 -2.37
C ILE A 264 -9.24 -19.94 -1.13
N LYS A 265 -9.47 -18.93 -0.27
CA LYS A 265 -10.16 -19.08 1.02
C LYS A 265 -11.64 -18.68 0.98
N THR A 266 -12.03 -17.85 0.01
CA THR A 266 -13.37 -17.24 -0.07
C THR A 266 -14.29 -17.98 -1.03
N VAL A 267 -15.57 -18.11 -0.69
CA VAL A 267 -16.59 -18.75 -1.55
C VAL A 267 -16.68 -18.11 -2.93
N PRO A 268 -16.75 -16.76 -3.10
CA PRO A 268 -16.78 -16.14 -4.43
C PRO A 268 -15.54 -16.45 -5.29
N GLY A 269 -14.35 -16.48 -4.68
CA GLY A 269 -13.12 -16.87 -5.37
C GLY A 269 -13.13 -18.34 -5.81
N LEU A 270 -13.69 -19.23 -4.97
CA LEU A 270 -13.86 -20.64 -5.30
C LEU A 270 -14.88 -20.84 -6.44
N THR A 271 -15.94 -20.03 -6.48
CA THR A 271 -16.90 -19.98 -7.59
C THR A 271 -16.23 -19.60 -8.91
N PHE A 272 -15.42 -18.53 -8.90
CA PHE A 272 -14.66 -18.10 -10.08
C PHE A 272 -13.67 -19.18 -10.55
N TYR A 273 -12.97 -19.82 -9.62
CA TYR A 273 -12.07 -20.95 -9.90
C TYR A 273 -12.81 -22.09 -10.61
N CYS A 274 -14.01 -22.44 -10.15
CA CYS A 274 -14.78 -23.52 -10.75
C CYS A 274 -15.31 -23.20 -12.16
N ILE A 275 -15.73 -21.95 -12.42
CA ILE A 275 -16.15 -21.48 -13.75
C ILE A 275 -14.97 -21.52 -14.73
N ARG A 276 -13.82 -20.99 -14.30
CA ARG A 276 -12.60 -20.94 -15.13
C ARG A 276 -12.08 -22.33 -15.52
N ASN A 277 -12.26 -23.32 -14.65
CA ASN A 277 -11.83 -24.70 -14.88
C ASN A 277 -12.94 -25.62 -15.43
N GLY A 278 -14.11 -25.07 -15.80
CA GLY A 278 -15.21 -25.84 -16.39
C GLY A 278 -15.87 -26.85 -15.45
N LEU A 279 -15.70 -26.71 -14.13
CA LEU A 279 -16.23 -27.64 -13.12
C LEU A 279 -17.74 -27.44 -12.87
N ILE A 280 -18.28 -26.30 -13.28
CA ILE A 280 -19.70 -25.92 -13.27
C ILE A 280 -19.95 -24.97 -14.45
N SER A 281 -21.06 -25.14 -15.15
CA SER A 281 -21.60 -24.13 -16.06
C SER A 281 -22.77 -23.43 -15.39
N MET A 282 -22.83 -22.09 -15.54
CA MET A 282 -24.07 -21.35 -15.37
C MET A 282 -24.81 -21.29 -16.70
#